data_AF-A0A1H6I093-F1
#
_entry.id   AF-A0A1H6I093-F1
#
_cell.length_a   1.000
_cell.length_b   1.000
_cell.length_c   1.000
_cell.angle_alpha   90.00
_cell.angle_beta   90.00
_cell.angle_gamma   90.00
#
_symmetry.space_group_name_H-M   'P 1'
#
loop_
_entity.id
_entity.type
_entity.pdbx_description
1 polymer ?
#
loop_
_entity_poly.entity_id
_entity_poly.type
_entity_poly.pdbx_seq_one_letter_code
_entity_poly.pdbx_strand_id
1 'polypeptide(L)'
;MERNENGTLKKGTVLNPAGRPKGSLNNTTKEIRDFYTDFLNGNKEKIKADFEDLEPKERLKFIIDISKFVIPTLKSVDAEVEVNTEPQVITFKRILL
;
A
#
# COMPACT_ATOMS: atom_id res chain seq x y z
N MET A 1 -18.57 -33.03 -15.46
CA MET A 1 -17.75 -31.95 -14.88
C MET A 1 -16.77 -31.50 -15.94
N GLU A 2 -16.77 -30.23 -16.34
CA GLU A 2 -15.78 -29.71 -17.29
C GLU A 2 -14.37 -29.76 -16.67
N ARG A 3 -13.41 -30.32 -17.40
CA ARG A 3 -11.99 -30.39 -17.05
C ARG A 3 -11.17 -29.70 -18.13
N ASN A 4 -10.04 -29.12 -17.73
CA ASN A 4 -9.04 -28.60 -18.66
C ASN A 4 -8.33 -29.78 -19.37
N GLU A 5 -7.62 -29.49 -20.46
CA GLU A 5 -6.83 -30.46 -21.22
C GLU A 5 -5.79 -31.22 -20.38
N ASN A 6 -5.30 -30.60 -19.30
CA ASN A 6 -4.38 -31.20 -18.32
C ASN A 6 -5.09 -31.99 -17.19
N GLY A 7 -6.39 -32.24 -17.30
CA GLY A 7 -7.18 -33.01 -16.33
C GLY A 7 -7.61 -32.25 -15.06
N THR A 8 -7.18 -31.00 -14.88
CA THR A 8 -7.58 -30.16 -13.74
C THR A 8 -9.03 -29.66 -13.87
N LEU A 9 -9.69 -29.34 -12.75
CA LEU A 9 -11.04 -28.77 -12.78
C LEU A 9 -11.01 -27.35 -13.37
N LYS A 10 -11.95 -27.06 -14.26
CA LYS A 10 -12.06 -25.74 -14.88
C LYS A 10 -12.41 -24.68 -13.83
N LYS A 11 -11.63 -23.59 -13.80
CA LYS A 11 -11.82 -22.48 -12.85
C LYS A 11 -13.18 -21.82 -13.10
N GLY A 12 -13.93 -21.57 -12.04
CA GLY A 12 -15.23 -20.90 -12.12
C GLY A 12 -16.41 -21.82 -12.43
N THR A 13 -16.22 -23.14 -12.49
CA THR A 13 -17.27 -24.09 -12.93
C THR A 13 -17.76 -25.04 -11.83
N VAL A 14 -16.93 -25.34 -10.81
CA VAL A 14 -17.25 -26.32 -9.76
C VAL A 14 -16.61 -25.95 -8.40
N LEU A 15 -17.24 -26.41 -7.31
CA LEU A 15 -16.95 -26.13 -5.88
C LEU A 15 -17.06 -24.66 -5.42
N ASN A 16 -16.43 -23.70 -6.11
CA ASN A 16 -16.57 -22.27 -5.83
C ASN A 16 -16.45 -21.45 -7.13
N PRO A 17 -17.56 -21.32 -7.90
CA PRO A 17 -17.59 -20.59 -9.17
C PRO A 17 -17.16 -19.11 -9.06
N ALA A 18 -17.48 -18.48 -7.93
CA ALA A 18 -17.14 -17.08 -7.66
C ALA A 18 -15.69 -16.88 -7.19
N GLY A 19 -14.99 -17.97 -6.87
CA GLY A 19 -13.64 -17.93 -6.29
C GLY A 19 -13.63 -17.27 -4.91
N ARG A 20 -12.42 -17.03 -4.39
CA ARG A 20 -12.25 -16.24 -3.16
C ARG A 20 -12.69 -14.80 -3.46
N PRO A 21 -13.58 -14.18 -2.65
CA PRO A 21 -14.05 -12.83 -2.91
C PRO A 21 -12.89 -11.85 -2.98
N LYS A 22 -12.93 -10.98 -4.01
CA LYS A 22 -11.91 -9.97 -4.26
C LYS A 22 -11.85 -9.00 -3.07
N GLY A 23 -10.67 -8.85 -2.49
CA GLY A 23 -10.46 -8.02 -1.29
C GLY A 23 -10.66 -8.74 0.04
N SER A 24 -10.92 -10.04 0.07
CA SER A 24 -10.95 -10.78 1.34
C SER A 24 -9.57 -10.85 1.98
N LEU A 25 -9.46 -10.24 3.16
CA LEU A 25 -8.25 -10.30 3.99
C LEU A 25 -7.90 -11.75 4.32
N ASN A 26 -6.61 -12.04 4.49
CA ASN A 26 -6.17 -13.30 5.08
C ASN A 26 -6.56 -13.30 6.57
N ASN A 27 -7.15 -14.39 7.07
CA ASN A 27 -7.62 -14.50 8.45
C ASN A 27 -6.50 -14.22 9.46
N THR A 28 -5.31 -14.79 9.22
CA THR A 28 -4.12 -14.54 10.05
C THR A 28 -3.73 -13.05 10.08
N THR A 29 -3.84 -12.34 8.96
CA THR A 29 -3.52 -10.90 8.91
C THR A 29 -4.60 -10.05 9.56
N LYS A 30 -5.83 -10.54 9.67
CA LYS A 30 -6.89 -9.89 10.44
C LYS A 30 -6.63 -10.06 11.93
N GLU A 31 -6.41 -11.28 12.39
CA GLU A 31 -6.15 -11.61 13.80
C GLU A 31 -4.96 -10.83 14.38
N ILE A 32 -3.86 -10.73 13.62
CA ILE A 32 -2.69 -9.94 14.06
C ILE A 32 -3.05 -8.46 14.18
N ARG A 33 -3.81 -7.89 13.23
CA ARG A 33 -4.20 -6.48 13.31
C ARG A 33 -5.10 -6.23 14.52
N ASP A 34 -6.10 -7.09 14.72
CA ASP A 34 -7.04 -6.97 15.84
C ASP A 34 -6.29 -7.06 17.18
N PHE A 35 -5.37 -8.03 17.33
CA PHE A 35 -4.51 -8.15 18.51
C PHE A 35 -3.66 -6.89 18.75
N TYR A 36 -3.01 -6.36 17.70
CA TYR A 36 -2.22 -5.15 17.82
C TYR A 36 -3.08 -3.94 18.21
N THR A 37 -4.27 -3.80 17.64
CA THR A 37 -5.20 -2.71 17.97
C THR A 37 -5.65 -2.81 19.43
N ASP A 38 -6.02 -4.00 19.90
CA ASP A 38 -6.45 -4.21 21.28
C ASP A 38 -5.30 -3.96 22.26
N PHE A 39 -4.09 -4.42 21.94
CA PHE A 39 -2.90 -4.18 22.74
C PHE A 39 -2.60 -2.69 22.88
N LEU A 40 -2.65 -1.93 21.77
CA LEU A 40 -2.40 -0.48 21.81
C LEU A 40 -3.49 0.25 22.60
N ASN A 41 -4.76 -0.10 22.38
CA ASN A 41 -5.88 0.51 23.10
C ASN A 41 -5.83 0.23 24.61
N GLY A 42 -5.44 -0.98 24.99
CA GLY A 42 -5.28 -1.37 26.39
C GLY A 42 -4.10 -0.69 27.10
N ASN A 43 -3.07 -0.27 26.36
CA ASN A 43 -1.87 0.34 26.92
C ASN A 43 -1.78 1.86 26.71
N LYS A 44 -2.78 2.49 26.08
CA LYS A 44 -2.77 3.93 25.75
C LYS A 44 -2.39 4.85 26.93
N GLU A 45 -2.89 4.54 28.12
CA GLU A 45 -2.65 5.36 29.32
C GLU A 45 -1.22 5.20 29.83
N LYS A 46 -0.69 3.97 29.82
CA LYS A 46 0.69 3.68 30.17
C LYS A 46 1.67 4.32 29.18
N ILE A 47 1.41 4.19 27.88
CA ILE A 47 2.22 4.81 26.83
C ILE A 47 2.30 6.33 27.02
N LYS A 48 1.19 6.96 27.42
CA LYS A 48 1.16 8.39 27.71
C LYS A 48 2.00 8.73 28.95
N ALA A 49 1.88 7.96 30.03
CA ALA A 49 2.67 8.15 31.24
C ALA A 49 4.18 7.96 30.96
N ASP A 50 4.55 6.88 30.27
CA ASP A 50 5.94 6.60 29.88
C ASP A 50 6.50 7.75 29.03
N PHE A 51 5.70 8.30 28.12
CA PHE A 51 6.08 9.45 27.30
C PHE A 51 6.32 10.73 28.11
N GLU A 52 5.54 10.96 29.17
CA GLU A 52 5.70 12.09 30.09
C GLU A 52 6.93 11.92 31.01
N ASP A 53 7.37 10.69 31.25
CA ASP A 53 8.58 10.37 32.03
C ASP A 53 9.87 10.37 31.19
N LEU A 54 9.78 10.31 29.85
CA LEU A 54 10.96 10.36 28.97
C LEU A 54 11.74 11.67 29.08
N GLU A 55 13.06 11.58 28.92
CA GLU A 55 13.93 12.75 28.79
C GLU A 55 13.53 13.63 27.58
N PRO A 56 13.76 14.96 27.64
CA PRO A 56 13.34 15.88 26.58
C PRO A 56 13.80 15.48 25.17
N LYS A 57 15.03 14.96 25.04
CA LYS A 57 15.60 14.52 23.76
C LYS A 57 14.90 13.27 23.22
N GLU A 58 14.60 12.31 24.08
CA GLU A 58 13.91 11.08 23.71
C GLU A 58 12.45 11.33 23.34
N ARG A 59 11.81 12.26 24.07
CA ARG A 59 10.45 12.72 23.77
C ARG A 59 10.33 13.27 22.35
N LEU A 60 11.28 14.12 21.93
CA LEU A 60 11.31 14.66 20.56
C LEU A 60 11.53 13.57 19.52
N LYS A 61 12.41 12.60 19.80
CA LYS A 61 12.67 11.47 18.90
C LYS A 61 11.41 10.61 18.71
N PHE A 62 10.72 10.29 19.80
CA PHE A 62 9.47 9.53 19.77
C PHE A 62 8.39 10.21 18.93
N ILE A 63 8.22 11.53 19.08
CA ILE A 63 7.29 12.33 18.26
C ILE A 63 7.65 12.23 16.76
N ILE A 64 8.93 12.36 16.42
CA ILE A 64 9.41 12.27 15.02
C ILE A 64 9.18 10.87 14.44
N ASP A 65 9.35 9.82 15.24
CA ASP A 65 9.14 8.46 14.77
C ASP A 65 7.66 8.14 14.54
N ILE A 66 6.75 8.64 15.38
CA ILE A 66 5.31 8.49 15.18
C ILE A 66 4.80 9.36 14.02
N SER A 67 5.34 10.57 13.84
CA SER A 67 4.86 11.50 12.81
C SER A 67 4.95 10.93 11.40
N LYS A 68 5.91 10.03 11.13
CA LYS A 68 6.06 9.29 9.86
C LYS A 68 4.85 8.42 9.52
N PHE A 69 4.09 7.98 10.52
CA PHE A 69 2.93 7.11 10.35
C PHE A 69 1.60 7.87 10.37
N VAL A 70 1.58 9.08 10.96
CA VAL A 70 0.37 9.92 11.06
C VAL A 70 0.29 10.93 9.91
N ILE A 71 1.43 11.48 9.50
CA ILE A 71 1.50 12.48 8.44
C ILE A 71 1.78 11.75 7.12
N PRO A 72 0.99 12.00 6.05
CA PRO A 72 1.29 11.49 4.72
C PRO A 72 2.66 11.99 4.27
N THR A 73 3.65 11.09 4.23
CA THR A 73 4.95 11.40 3.63
C THR A 73 4.83 11.25 2.12
N LEU A 74 5.24 12.27 1.35
CA LEU A 74 5.37 12.15 -0.10
C LEU A 74 6.28 10.95 -0.38
N LYS A 75 5.75 9.94 -1.09
CA LYS A 75 6.60 8.86 -1.60
C LYS A 75 7.61 9.48 -2.55
N SER A 76 8.89 9.12 -2.42
CA SER A 76 9.88 9.44 -3.46
C SER A 76 9.33 8.94 -4.80
N VAL A 77 9.13 9.87 -5.73
CA VAL A 77 8.84 9.53 -7.11
C VAL A 77 10.18 9.22 -7.75
N ASP A 78 10.48 7.93 -7.94
CA ASP A 78 11.51 7.51 -8.89
C ASP A 78 10.96 7.80 -10.29
N ALA A 79 11.26 8.98 -10.82
CA ALA A 79 10.86 9.36 -12.16
C ALA A 79 11.72 8.59 -13.17
N GLU A 80 11.24 7.45 -13.65
CA GLU A 80 11.77 6.79 -14.85
C GLU A 80 11.40 7.66 -16.06
N VAL A 81 12.30 8.55 -16.46
CA VAL A 81 12.14 9.36 -17.66
C VAL A 81 12.51 8.50 -18.87
N GLU A 82 11.53 7.85 -19.49
CA GLU A 82 11.69 7.29 -20.84
C GLU A 82 11.73 8.44 -21.86
N VAL A 83 12.95 8.82 -22.27
CA VAL A 83 13.14 9.79 -23.34
C VAL A 83 12.88 9.09 -24.68
N ASN A 84 11.65 9.21 -25.18
CA ASN A 84 11.31 8.80 -26.54
C ASN A 84 11.92 9.79 -27.54
N THR A 85 13.09 9.46 -28.08
CA THR A 85 13.76 10.22 -29.14
C THR A 85 13.13 9.93 -30.51
N GLU A 86 11.89 10.36 -30.74
CA GLU A 86 11.34 10.39 -32.09
C GLU A 86 11.66 11.75 -32.73
N PRO A 87 12.29 11.80 -33.93
CA PRO A 87 12.64 13.06 -34.58
C PRO A 87 11.36 13.79 -35.01
N GLN A 88 11.07 14.93 -34.38
CA GLN A 88 9.96 15.78 -34.79
C GLN A 88 10.34 16.60 -36.03
N VAL A 89 9.66 16.34 -37.14
CA VAL A 89 9.87 17.08 -38.40
C VAL A 89 8.99 18.33 -38.39
N ILE A 90 9.61 19.50 -38.29
CA ILE A 90 8.90 20.79 -38.36
C ILE A 90 8.77 21.21 -39.82
N THR A 91 7.55 21.17 -40.36
CA THR A 91 7.25 21.67 -41.72
C THR A 91 6.71 23.09 -41.70
N PHE A 92 7.41 24.02 -42.35
CA PHE A 92 6.93 25.37 -42.60
C PHE A 92 6.16 25.42 -43.92
N LYS A 93 4.86 25.78 -43.87
CA LYS A 93 4.08 26.08 -45.08
C LYS A 93 4.31 27.54 -45.48
N ARG A 94 4.88 27.75 -46.66
CA ARG A 94 5.01 29.08 -47.26
C ARG A 94 3.67 29.49 -47.87
N ILE A 95 3.11 30.60 -47.39
CA ILE A 95 1.96 31.26 -48.02
C ILE A 95 2.49 32.12 -49.18
N LEU A 96 1.93 31.94 -50.38
CA LEU A 96 2.16 32.84 -51.52
C LEU A 96 1.11 33.96 -51.45
N LEU A 97 1.57 35.21 -51.50
CA LEU A 97 0.75 36.42 -51.67
C LEU A 97 0.35 36.59 -53.14
#